data_AF-A0A257JAL5-F1
#
_entry.id   AF-A0A257JAL5-F1
#
_cell.length_a   1.000
_cell.length_b   1.000
_cell.length_c   1.000
_cell.angle_alpha   90.00
_cell.angle_beta   90.00
_cell.angle_gamma   90.00
#
_symmetry.space_group_name_H-M   'P 1'
#
loop_
_entity.id
_entity.type
_entity.pdbx_description
1 polymer ?
#
loop_
_entity_poly.entity_id
_entity_poly.type
_entity_poly.pdbx_seq_one_letter_code
_entity_poly.pdbx_strand_id
1 'polypeptide(L)'
;TSTMSRTIITHGSTQMMVLSMLLFGGPTLHYFAVALTIGILFGIYSSVFVAAAIAMWLGVKREDLVKAGITKEQDPNDPNAGAVV
;
A
#
# COMPACT_ATOMS: atom_id res chain seq x y z
N THR A 1 6.74 -5.56 -9.57
CA THR A 1 7.02 -4.12 -9.78
C THR A 1 5.78 -3.27 -10.05
N SER A 2 4.75 -3.76 -10.77
CA SER A 2 3.52 -2.98 -11.07
C SER A 2 2.75 -2.41 -9.86
N THR A 3 2.67 -3.13 -8.74
CA THR A 3 1.87 -2.70 -7.58
C THR A 3 2.49 -1.52 -6.83
N MET A 4 3.83 -1.43 -6.83
CA MET A 4 4.59 -0.34 -6.22
C MET A 4 4.45 0.96 -7.04
N SER A 5 4.43 0.86 -8.37
CA SER A 5 4.14 2.01 -9.24
C SER A 5 2.74 2.55 -9.01
N ARG A 6 1.73 1.68 -8.83
CA ARG A 6 0.35 2.12 -8.55
C ARG A 6 0.25 2.92 -7.24
N THR A 7 0.95 2.48 -6.19
CA THR A 7 0.97 3.18 -4.90
C THR A 7 1.67 4.53 -5.00
N ILE A 8 2.82 4.59 -5.68
CA ILE A 8 3.56 5.85 -5.88
C ILE A 8 2.74 6.84 -6.72
N ILE A 9 2.06 6.38 -7.77
CA ILE A 9 1.23 7.23 -8.62
C ILE A 9 0.05 7.82 -7.83
N THR A 10 -0.65 7.01 -7.03
CA THR A 10 -1.80 7.49 -6.24
C THR A 10 -1.38 8.44 -5.11
N HIS A 11 -0.28 8.16 -4.41
CA HIS A 11 0.23 9.09 -3.39
C HIS A 11 0.81 10.38 -4.02
N GLY A 12 1.51 10.27 -5.15
CA GLY A 12 2.05 11.43 -5.86
C GLY A 12 0.96 12.34 -6.44
N SER A 13 -0.09 11.76 -7.03
CA SER A 13 -1.20 12.53 -7.60
C SER A 13 -2.02 13.26 -6.53
N THR A 14 -2.29 12.60 -5.40
CA THR A 14 -2.99 13.24 -4.26
C THR A 14 -2.17 14.38 -3.66
N GLN A 15 -0.85 14.22 -3.50
CA GLN A 15 0.03 15.29 -3.02
C GLN A 15 0.09 16.48 -3.99
N MET A 16 0.17 16.21 -5.31
CA MET A 16 0.20 17.24 -6.34
C MET A 16 -1.10 18.05 -6.40
N MET A 17 -2.25 17.39 -6.23
CA MET A 17 -3.56 18.04 -6.14
C MET A 17 -3.64 18.98 -4.92
N VAL A 18 -3.22 18.53 -3.74
CA VAL A 18 -3.28 19.38 -2.54
C VAL A 18 -2.30 20.54 -2.62
N LEU A 19 -1.12 20.35 -3.21
CA LEU A 19 -0.17 21.43 -3.47
C LEU A 19 -0.74 22.50 -4.39
N SER A 20 -1.46 22.12 -5.45
CA SER A 20 -2.10 23.11 -6.33
C SER A 20 -3.21 23.87 -5.60
N MET A 21 -3.98 23.20 -4.75
CA MET A 21 -4.99 23.83 -3.91
C MET A 21 -4.36 24.76 -2.85
N LEU A 22 -3.19 24.42 -2.31
CA LEU A 22 -2.48 25.24 -1.33
C LEU A 22 -1.90 26.52 -1.95
N LEU A 23 -1.32 26.41 -3.17
CA LEU A 23 -0.69 27.53 -3.87
C LEU A 23 -1.69 28.39 -4.66
N PHE A 24 -2.73 27.80 -5.25
CA PHE A 24 -3.68 28.47 -6.14
C PHE A 24 -5.13 28.54 -5.61
N GLY A 25 -5.46 27.91 -4.47
CA GLY A 25 -6.84 27.82 -3.97
C GLY A 25 -7.41 29.09 -3.30
N GLY A 26 -6.57 30.10 -3.08
CA GLY A 26 -7.00 31.38 -2.50
C GLY A 26 -7.37 31.33 -1.00
N PRO A 27 -7.84 32.46 -0.42
CA PRO A 27 -7.95 32.63 1.04
C PRO A 27 -8.97 31.69 1.71
N THR A 28 -10.07 31.40 1.01
CA THR A 28 -11.16 30.55 1.54
C THR A 28 -10.73 29.10 1.71
N LEU A 29 -9.85 28.60 0.83
CA LEU A 29 -9.40 27.21 0.82
C LEU A 29 -8.02 27.01 1.44
N HIS A 30 -7.31 28.09 1.77
CA HIS A 30 -5.93 28.02 2.25
C HIS A 30 -5.80 27.20 3.53
N TYR A 31 -6.57 27.50 4.58
CA TYR A 31 -6.52 26.76 5.84
C TYR A 31 -6.97 25.31 5.72
N PHE A 32 -7.92 25.04 4.83
CA PHE A 32 -8.36 23.68 4.52
C PHE A 32 -7.27 22.89 3.80
N ALA A 33 -6.63 23.49 2.79
CA ALA A 33 -5.51 22.89 2.06
C ALA A 33 -4.30 22.67 2.99
N VAL A 34 -4.02 23.58 3.92
CA VAL A 34 -2.98 23.39 4.96
C VAL A 34 -3.30 22.18 5.84
N ALA A 35 -4.53 22.05 6.34
CA ALA A 35 -4.94 20.91 7.15
C ALA A 35 -4.82 19.57 6.39
N LEU A 36 -5.25 19.55 5.12
CA LEU A 36 -5.06 18.40 4.24
C LEU A 36 -3.58 18.10 3.97
N THR A 37 -2.76 19.12 3.73
CA THR A 37 -1.32 18.97 3.49
C THR A 37 -0.63 18.31 4.68
N ILE A 38 -0.92 18.80 5.89
CA ILE A 38 -0.36 18.24 7.13
C ILE A 38 -0.84 16.79 7.32
N GLY A 39 -2.13 16.52 7.17
CA GLY A 39 -2.70 15.18 7.30
C GLY A 39 -2.09 14.17 6.30
N ILE A 40 -1.90 14.59 5.05
CA ILE A 40 -1.30 13.74 4.01
C ILE A 40 0.20 13.54 4.25
N LEU A 41 0.94 14.55 4.71
CA LEU A 41 2.36 14.38 5.07
C LEU A 41 2.52 13.30 6.13
N PHE A 42 1.76 13.35 7.23
CA PHE A 42 1.79 12.30 8.26
C PHE A 42 1.26 10.96 7.75
N GLY A 43 0.23 10.96 6.89
CA GLY A 43 -0.34 9.75 6.30
C GLY A 43 0.60 9.02 5.34
N ILE A 44 1.29 9.73 4.45
CA ILE A 44 2.29 9.17 3.54
C ILE A 44 3.49 8.68 4.33
N TYR A 45 3.98 9.48 5.30
CA TYR A 45 5.13 9.08 6.11
C TYR A 45 4.83 7.80 6.90
N SER A 46 3.64 7.69 7.50
CA SER A 46 3.18 6.47 8.16
C SER A 46 3.06 5.31 7.17
N SER A 47 2.34 5.48 6.06
CA SER A 47 2.08 4.37 5.14
C SER A 47 3.34 3.85 4.44
N VAL A 48 4.31 4.71 4.09
CA VAL A 48 5.53 4.28 3.40
C VAL A 48 6.56 3.76 4.40
N PHE A 49 6.77 4.47 5.51
CA PHE A 49 7.81 4.12 6.46
C PHE A 49 7.38 2.97 7.38
N VAL A 50 6.15 2.96 7.88
CA VAL A 50 5.65 1.88 8.74
C VAL A 50 5.45 0.59 7.93
N ALA A 51 4.88 0.64 6.72
CA ALA A 51 4.74 -0.58 5.92
C ALA A 51 6.10 -1.15 5.48
N ALA A 52 7.06 -0.31 5.09
CA ALA A 52 8.40 -0.76 4.77
C ALA A 52 9.17 -1.27 5.99
N ALA A 53 9.06 -0.59 7.14
CA ALA A 53 9.69 -0.99 8.39
C ALA A 53 9.10 -2.31 8.92
N ILE A 54 7.78 -2.47 8.90
CA ILE A 54 7.11 -3.72 9.28
C ILE A 54 7.51 -4.86 8.33
N ALA A 55 7.58 -4.61 7.02
CA ALA A 55 8.02 -5.62 6.05
C ALA A 55 9.47 -6.07 6.29
N MET A 56 10.37 -5.14 6.66
CA MET A 56 11.75 -5.46 7.03
C MET A 56 11.85 -6.14 8.40
N TRP A 57 11.04 -5.73 9.37
CA TRP A 57 11.07 -6.24 10.75
C TRP A 57 10.48 -7.65 10.87
N LEU A 58 9.42 -7.96 10.10
CA LEU A 58 8.91 -9.33 9.94
C LEU A 58 9.82 -10.23 9.09
N GLY A 59 10.96 -9.72 8.61
CA GLY A 59 11.92 -10.50 7.83
C GLY A 59 11.31 -11.06 6.55
N VAL A 60 10.33 -10.37 5.95
CA VAL A 60 9.58 -10.84 4.78
C VAL A 60 10.55 -10.98 3.61
N LYS A 61 11.04 -12.20 3.41
CA LYS A 61 11.78 -12.57 2.21
C LYS A 61 10.80 -12.69 1.06
N ARG A 62 11.25 -12.34 -0.14
CA ARG A 62 10.40 -12.34 -1.35
C ARG A 62 9.77 -13.71 -1.61
N GLU A 63 10.36 -14.78 -1.08
CA GLU A 63 9.86 -16.15 -1.16
C GLU A 63 8.52 -16.38 -0.41
N ASP A 64 8.26 -15.73 0.73
CA ASP A 64 7.02 -15.94 1.52
C ASP A 64 5.79 -15.29 0.85
N LEU A 65 5.99 -14.15 0.19
CA LEU A 65 4.94 -13.48 -0.57
C LEU A 65 4.56 -14.24 -1.85
N VAL A 66 5.45 -15.09 -2.38
CA VAL A 66 5.19 -15.96 -3.54
C VAL A 66 4.43 -17.22 -3.12
N LYS A 67 4.69 -17.78 -1.93
CA LYS A 67 4.00 -18.99 -1.44
C LYS A 67 2.50 -18.76 -1.19
N ALA A 68 2.11 -17.55 -0.78
CA ALA A 68 0.70 -17.19 -0.56
C ALA A 68 -0.18 -17.23 -1.83
N GLY A 69 0.41 -17.31 -3.03
CA GLY A 69 -0.32 -17.43 -4.30
C GLY A 69 -0.45 -18.85 -4.86
N ILE A 70 0.39 -19.81 -4.44
CA ILE A 70 0.39 -21.19 -4.94
C ILE A 70 0.81 -22.15 -3.83
N THR A 71 -0.05 -22.39 -2.84
CA THR A 71 -0.11 -23.71 -2.19
C THR A 71 -1.53 -23.83 -1.63
N LYS A 72 -2.48 -24.21 -2.49
CA LYS A 72 -3.47 -25.17 -2.00
C LYS A 72 -2.66 -26.39 -1.63
N GLU A 73 -2.63 -26.65 -0.34
CA GLU A 73 -2.00 -27.78 0.32
C GLU A 73 -2.46 -29.05 -0.38
N GLN A 74 -1.65 -29.58 -1.29
CA GLN A 74 -1.77 -30.96 -1.73
C GLN A 74 -1.20 -31.77 -0.55
N ASP A 75 -2.06 -32.10 0.42
CA ASP A 75 -1.73 -33.02 1.50
C ASP A 75 -1.44 -34.40 0.87
N PRO A 76 -0.20 -34.92 0.96
CA PRO A 76 0.14 -36.23 0.41
C PRO A 76 -0.49 -37.41 1.16
N ASN A 77 -1.28 -37.18 2.21
CA ASN A 77 -1.98 -38.20 2.99
C ASN A 77 -3.51 -37.98 3.09
N ASP A 78 -4.14 -37.25 2.16
CA ASP A 78 -5.60 -37.21 2.08
C ASP A 78 -6.16 -38.56 1.57
N PRO A 79 -6.92 -39.32 2.39
CA PRO A 79 -7.50 -40.61 2.00
C PRO A 79 -8.55 -40.49 0.88
N ASN A 80 -8.94 -39.28 0.49
CA ASN A 80 -10.05 -39.02 -0.43
C ASN A 80 -9.57 -38.49 -1.81
N ALA A 81 -8.28 -38.62 -2.13
CA ALA A 81 -7.70 -38.20 -3.42
C ALA A 81 -8.26 -38.91 -4.68
N GLY A 82 -9.20 -39.87 -4.51
CA GLY A 82 -9.85 -40.62 -5.59
C GLY A 82 -11.34 -40.38 -5.78
N ALA A 83 -11.96 -39.43 -5.08
CA ALA A 83 -13.41 -39.19 -5.17
C ALA A 83 -13.75 -37.79 -5.68
N VAL A 84 -13.55 -37.56 -6.99
CA VAL A 84 -14.29 -36.52 -7.72
C VAL A 84 -14.76 -37.12 -9.04
N VAL A 85 -16.08 -37.25 -9.16
CA VAL A 85 -16.82 -37.50 -10.42
C VAL A 85 -17.02 -36.19 -11.17
#